data_AF-A0A2N8KGN7-F1
#
_entry.id   AF-A0A2N8KGN7-F1
#
_cell.length_a   1.000
_cell.length_b   1.000
_cell.length_c   1.000
_cell.angle_alpha   90.00
_cell.angle_beta   90.00
_cell.angle_gamma   90.00
#
_symmetry.space_group_name_H-M   'P 1'
#
loop_
_entity.id
_entity.type
_entity.pdbx_description
1 polymer ?
#
loop_
_entity_poly.entity_id
_entity_poly.type
_entity_poly.pdbx_seq_one_letter_code
_entity_poly.pdbx_strand_id
1 'polypeptide(L)'
;MIHTLIALGLIFAELSVLAFGGGNTILPEMQRQVVQVHGWMSAADFSALFALGQAAPGPNLMVVTLVGWHVAGGLGVLVTTIAKFGPSSVITVIALGLWERFKDRPWRGVIQAGIFPMTVGLVAASAALITEASVHSWLLGAIAALVALLGSVTRIHPLWLLFGGALAGLLGIG
;
A
#
# COMPACT_ATOMS: atom_id res chain seq x y z
N MET A 1 27.31 -3.83 -8.37
CA MET A 1 27.25 -4.09 -6.91
C MET A 1 26.94 -2.81 -6.14
N ILE A 2 27.91 -1.89 -5.92
CA ILE A 2 27.65 -0.65 -5.15
C ILE A 2 26.59 0.25 -5.82
N HIS A 3 26.68 0.49 -7.13
CA HIS A 3 25.68 1.28 -7.86
C HIS A 3 24.27 0.70 -7.77
N THR A 4 24.13 -0.64 -7.78
CA THR A 4 22.85 -1.34 -7.63
C THR A 4 22.26 -1.15 -6.24
N LEU A 5 23.09 -1.22 -5.19
CA LEU A 5 22.67 -0.98 -3.81
C LEU A 5 22.24 0.48 -3.60
N ILE A 6 22.96 1.44 -4.18
CA ILE A 6 22.57 2.86 -4.11
C ILE A 6 21.23 3.08 -4.82
N ALA A 7 21.04 2.52 -6.01
CA ALA A 7 19.78 2.61 -6.73
C ALA A 7 18.61 2.00 -5.94
N LEU A 8 18.80 0.80 -5.38
CA LEU A 8 17.82 0.18 -4.47
C LEU A 8 17.50 1.11 -3.29
N GLY A 9 18.52 1.65 -2.63
CA GLY A 9 18.33 2.55 -1.50
C GLY A 9 17.51 3.79 -1.86
N LEU A 10 17.81 4.44 -2.99
CA LEU A 10 17.09 5.64 -3.43
C LEU A 10 15.64 5.34 -3.81
N ILE A 11 15.40 4.28 -4.60
CA ILE A 11 14.05 3.91 -5.04
C ILE A 11 13.18 3.54 -3.84
N PHE A 12 13.66 2.69 -2.93
CA PHE A 12 12.87 2.27 -1.78
C PHE A 12 12.69 3.38 -0.75
N ALA A 13 13.60 4.35 -0.67
CA ALA A 13 13.41 5.57 0.12
C ALA A 13 12.34 6.49 -0.48
N GLU A 14 12.34 6.69 -1.79
CA GLU A 14 11.30 7.43 -2.49
C GLU A 14 9.92 6.76 -2.31
N LEU A 15 9.85 5.45 -2.53
CA LEU A 15 8.65 4.65 -2.28
C LEU A 15 8.25 4.58 -0.81
N SER A 16 9.14 4.89 0.15
CA SER A 16 8.78 5.06 1.55
C SER A 16 7.95 6.32 1.77
N VAL A 17 8.40 7.43 1.19
CA VAL A 17 7.73 8.73 1.31
C VAL A 17 6.44 8.77 0.50
N LEU A 18 6.39 8.10 -0.66
CA LEU A 18 5.21 8.05 -1.53
C LEU A 18 4.14 7.05 -1.08
N ALA A 19 4.35 6.28 -0.01
CA ALA A 19 3.40 5.29 0.50
C ALA A 19 2.19 5.91 1.25
N PHE A 20 1.64 7.01 0.72
CA PHE A 20 0.36 7.55 1.14
C PHE A 20 -0.74 6.54 0.78
N GLY A 21 -1.56 6.14 1.76
CA GLY A 21 -2.59 5.10 1.58
C GLY A 21 -2.14 3.66 1.89
N GLY A 22 -0.89 3.45 2.33
CA GLY A 22 -0.39 2.16 2.81
C GLY A 22 0.57 1.45 1.85
N GLY A 23 1.05 0.27 2.24
CA GLY A 23 2.09 -0.44 1.49
C GLY A 23 1.69 -0.91 0.09
N ASN A 24 0.39 -1.07 -0.17
CA ASN A 24 -0.12 -1.60 -1.44
C ASN A 24 -0.20 -0.54 -2.55
N THR A 25 -0.27 0.76 -2.21
CA THR A 25 -0.39 1.83 -3.21
C THR A 25 0.90 2.00 -4.02
N ILE A 26 2.04 1.62 -3.45
CA ILE A 26 3.34 1.70 -4.10
C ILE A 26 3.71 0.45 -4.90
N LEU A 27 2.91 -0.62 -4.83
CA LEU A 27 3.22 -1.89 -5.46
C LEU A 27 3.34 -1.78 -7.00
N PRO A 28 2.45 -1.07 -7.72
CA PRO A 28 2.57 -0.90 -9.17
C PRO A 28 3.85 -0.15 -9.56
N GLU A 29 4.20 0.89 -8.81
CA GLU A 29 5.42 1.66 -9.07
C GLU A 29 6.68 0.85 -8.74
N MET A 30 6.66 0.06 -7.66
CA MET A 30 7.74 -0.86 -7.34
C MET A 30 7.96 -1.88 -8.47
N GLN A 31 6.89 -2.47 -9.01
CA GLN A 31 6.98 -3.36 -10.16
C GLN A 31 7.58 -2.66 -11.37
N ARG A 32 7.11 -1.44 -11.68
CA ARG A 32 7.62 -0.63 -12.80
C ARG A 32 9.13 -0.39 -12.67
N GLN A 33 9.59 0.04 -11.50
CA GLN A 33 10.99 0.34 -11.25
C GLN A 33 11.88 -0.91 -11.36
N VAL A 34 11.47 -2.00 -10.71
CA VAL A 34 12.30 -3.22 -10.61
C VAL A 34 12.28 -4.04 -11.90
N VAL A 35 11.15 -4.08 -12.61
CA VAL A 35 10.96 -4.91 -13.82
C VAL A 35 11.20 -4.10 -15.11
N GLN A 36 10.61 -2.91 -15.24
CA GLN A 36 10.64 -2.16 -16.50
C GLN A 36 11.80 -1.18 -16.60
N VAL A 37 12.10 -0.45 -15.52
CA VAL A 37 13.16 0.60 -15.54
C VAL A 37 14.54 -0.03 -15.37
N HIS A 38 14.72 -0.82 -14.32
CA HIS A 38 16.02 -1.41 -13.99
C HIS A 38 16.25 -2.81 -14.54
N GLY A 39 15.18 -3.52 -14.93
CA GLY A 39 15.27 -4.87 -15.48
C GLY A 39 15.93 -5.88 -14.53
N TRP A 40 15.81 -5.67 -13.22
CA TRP A 40 16.48 -6.52 -12.22
C TRP A 40 15.82 -7.89 -12.04
N MET A 41 14.55 -8.03 -12.43
CA MET A 41 13.84 -9.30 -12.43
C MET A 41 12.72 -9.30 -13.47
N SER A 42 12.22 -10.48 -13.84
CA SER A 42 11.06 -10.59 -14.72
C SER A 42 9.76 -10.28 -13.98
N ALA A 43 8.69 -9.96 -14.73
CA ALA A 43 7.36 -9.80 -14.14
C ALA A 43 6.86 -11.08 -13.44
N ALA A 44 7.26 -12.25 -13.95
CA ALA A 44 6.93 -13.54 -13.34
C ALA A 44 7.64 -13.73 -11.99
N ASP A 45 8.94 -13.40 -11.92
CA ASP A 45 9.71 -13.47 -10.68
C ASP A 45 9.16 -12.50 -9.64
N PHE A 46 8.84 -11.27 -10.05
CA PHE A 46 8.21 -10.30 -9.18
C PHE A 46 6.87 -10.81 -8.62
N SER A 47 6.02 -11.38 -9.48
CA SER A 47 4.74 -11.96 -9.06
C SER A 47 4.91 -13.12 -8.09
N ALA A 48 5.90 -13.98 -8.30
CA ALA A 48 6.23 -15.08 -7.39
C ALA A 48 6.71 -14.56 -6.02
N LEU A 49 7.61 -13.56 -6.00
CA LEU A 49 8.08 -12.94 -4.76
C LEU A 49 6.95 -12.20 -4.03
N PHE A 50 6.04 -11.56 -4.76
CA PHE A 50 4.85 -10.95 -4.19
C PHE A 50 3.92 -12.00 -3.56
N ALA A 51 3.64 -13.09 -4.26
CA ALA A 51 2.83 -14.19 -3.74
C ALA A 51 3.46 -14.81 -2.48
N LEU A 52 4.79 -15.00 -2.47
CA LEU A 52 5.53 -15.44 -1.29
C LEU A 52 5.42 -14.44 -0.12
N GLY A 53 5.50 -13.15 -0.41
CA GLY A 53 5.33 -12.09 0.59
C GLY A 53 3.93 -12.08 1.21
N GLN A 54 2.89 -12.43 0.45
CA GLN A 54 1.51 -12.55 0.94
C GLN A 54 1.23 -13.87 1.67
N ALA A 55 1.89 -14.95 1.26
CA ALA A 55 1.74 -16.26 1.87
C ALA A 55 2.45 -16.37 3.23
N ALA A 56 3.54 -15.62 3.42
CA ALA A 56 4.29 -15.63 4.66
C ALA A 56 3.53 -14.88 5.77
N PRO A 57 3.34 -15.48 6.97
CA PRO A 57 2.73 -14.80 8.10
C PRO A 57 3.64 -13.67 8.58
N GLY A 58 3.27 -12.42 8.31
CA GLY A 58 4.10 -11.27 8.64
C GLY A 58 3.64 -9.96 8.00
N PRO A 59 4.49 -8.92 8.02
CA PRO A 59 4.18 -7.64 7.41
C PRO A 59 3.94 -7.80 5.90
N ASN A 60 2.82 -7.27 5.42
CA ASN A 60 2.42 -7.33 4.00
C ASN A 60 3.51 -6.78 3.03
N LEU A 61 4.44 -5.97 3.57
CA LEU A 61 5.56 -5.36 2.86
C LEU A 61 6.83 -6.23 2.73
N MET A 62 6.80 -7.51 3.11
CA MET A 62 7.96 -8.41 2.96
C MET A 62 8.49 -8.54 1.53
N VAL A 63 7.64 -8.27 0.53
CA VAL A 63 8.04 -8.21 -0.88
C VAL A 63 9.23 -7.24 -1.11
N VAL A 64 9.33 -6.14 -0.37
CA VAL A 64 10.44 -5.16 -0.47
C VAL A 64 11.79 -5.80 -0.10
N THR A 65 11.78 -6.59 0.98
CA THR A 65 12.95 -7.29 1.49
C THR A 65 13.33 -8.44 0.56
N LEU A 66 12.35 -9.17 0.03
CA LEU A 66 12.55 -10.25 -0.95
C LEU A 66 13.11 -9.74 -2.29
N VAL A 67 12.63 -8.59 -2.77
CA VAL A 67 13.20 -7.90 -3.93
C VAL A 67 14.65 -7.52 -3.67
N GLY A 68 14.96 -6.93 -2.52
CA GLY A 68 16.34 -6.63 -2.13
C GLY A 68 17.24 -7.87 -2.13
N TRP A 69 16.74 -8.98 -1.61
CA TRP A 69 17.45 -10.26 -1.63
C TRP A 69 17.73 -10.77 -3.05
N HIS A 70 16.73 -10.70 -3.93
CA HIS A 70 16.88 -11.16 -5.31
C HIS A 70 17.88 -10.31 -6.10
N VAL A 71 17.86 -8.99 -5.92
CA VAL A 71 18.68 -8.05 -6.71
C VAL A 71 20.14 -7.98 -6.23
N ALA A 72 20.39 -8.03 -4.92
CA ALA A 72 21.73 -7.83 -4.36
C ALA A 72 22.06 -8.71 -3.15
N GLY A 73 21.35 -9.83 -2.95
CA GLY A 73 21.59 -10.78 -1.88
C GLY A 73 21.36 -10.19 -0.48
N GLY A 74 22.11 -10.67 0.51
CA GLY A 74 21.98 -10.22 1.90
C GLY A 74 22.21 -8.71 2.11
N LEU A 75 23.04 -8.06 1.28
CA LEU A 75 23.22 -6.61 1.35
C LEU A 75 22.01 -5.86 0.81
N GLY A 76 21.37 -6.39 -0.24
CA GLY A 76 20.13 -5.82 -0.76
C GLY A 76 19.00 -5.89 0.26
N VAL A 77 18.88 -6.98 1.02
CA VAL A 77 17.93 -7.12 2.15
C VAL A 77 18.07 -5.97 3.14
N LEU A 78 19.30 -5.69 3.60
CA LEU A 78 19.55 -4.64 4.59
C LEU A 78 19.23 -3.26 4.01
N VAL A 79 19.71 -2.98 2.80
CA VAL A 79 19.53 -1.67 2.17
C VAL A 79 18.06 -1.38 1.88
N THR A 80 17.32 -2.30 1.28
CA THR A 80 15.90 -2.06 0.96
C THR A 80 15.04 -1.94 2.20
N THR A 81 15.34 -2.72 3.25
CA THR A 81 14.60 -2.64 4.52
C THR A 81 14.85 -1.30 5.21
N ILE A 82 16.11 -0.88 5.35
CA ILE A 82 16.45 0.41 5.97
C ILE A 82 15.90 1.57 5.13
N ALA A 83 16.04 1.52 3.81
CA ALA A 83 15.52 2.55 2.92
C ALA A 83 13.99 2.64 2.98
N LYS A 84 13.28 1.52 3.14
CA LYS A 84 11.83 1.51 3.22
C LYS A 84 11.29 2.05 4.54
N PHE A 85 11.93 1.75 5.67
CA PHE A 85 11.45 2.16 6.99
C PHE A 85 12.09 3.44 7.52
N GLY A 86 13.29 3.78 7.05
CA GLY A 86 14.07 4.92 7.54
C GLY A 86 13.37 6.26 7.33
N PRO A 87 13.05 6.66 6.08
CA PRO A 87 12.47 7.97 5.79
C PRO A 87 11.13 8.18 6.49
N SER A 88 10.22 7.21 6.41
CA SER A 88 8.92 7.28 7.09
C SER A 88 9.06 7.41 8.60
N SER A 89 9.95 6.63 9.23
CA SER A 89 10.16 6.69 10.69
C SER A 89 10.72 8.05 11.12
N VAL A 90 11.68 8.59 10.36
CA VAL A 90 12.24 9.92 10.64
C VAL A 90 11.17 11.00 10.50
N ILE A 91 10.36 10.96 9.44
CA ILE A 91 9.25 11.90 9.23
C ILE A 91 8.25 11.80 10.40
N THR A 92 7.89 10.58 10.82
CA THR A 92 6.97 10.37 11.94
C THR A 92 7.54 10.91 13.25
N VAL A 93 8.81 10.66 13.56
CA VAL A 93 9.46 11.16 14.78
C VAL A 93 9.53 12.69 14.79
N ILE A 94 9.92 13.30 13.66
CA ILE A 94 9.94 14.76 13.52
C ILE A 94 8.53 15.32 13.67
N ALA A 95 7.55 14.73 13.00
CA ALA A 95 6.16 15.17 13.08
C ALA A 95 5.62 15.09 14.51
N LEU A 96 5.85 13.97 15.21
CA LEU A 96 5.46 13.80 16.62
C LEU A 96 6.17 14.81 17.53
N GLY A 97 7.48 15.02 17.34
CA GLY A 97 8.24 15.98 18.13
C GLY A 97 7.74 17.42 17.92
N LEU A 98 7.44 17.82 16.68
CA LEU A 98 6.81 19.12 16.41
C LEU A 98 5.40 19.20 17.02
N TRP A 99 4.64 18.11 16.94
CA TRP A 99 3.28 18.04 17.45
C TRP A 99 3.22 18.20 18.97
N GLU A 100 4.16 17.59 19.71
CA GLU A 100 4.31 17.78 21.15
C GLU A 100 4.84 19.18 21.51
N ARG A 101 5.80 19.69 20.73
CA ARG A 101 6.40 21.01 20.97
C ARG A 101 5.43 22.18 20.78
N PHE A 102 4.43 22.04 19.91
CA PHE A 102 3.43 23.08 19.61
C PHE A 102 2.02 22.74 20.13
N LYS A 103 1.93 21.93 21.20
CA LYS A 103 0.68 21.38 21.75
C LYS A 103 -0.41 22.43 22.04
N ASP A 104 -0.01 23.65 22.41
CA ASP A 104 -0.91 24.73 22.86
C ASP A 104 -1.30 25.73 21.75
N ARG A 105 -0.90 25.50 20.50
CA ARG A 105 -1.20 26.43 19.39
C ARG A 105 -2.54 26.10 18.70
N PRO A 106 -3.39 27.10 18.39
CA PRO A 106 -4.71 26.88 17.77
C PRO A 106 -4.64 26.30 16.36
N TRP A 107 -3.50 26.41 15.68
CA TRP A 107 -3.25 25.82 14.35
C TRP A 107 -3.36 24.29 14.37
N ARG A 108 -3.12 23.63 15.52
CA ARG A 108 -3.25 22.19 15.66
C ARG A 108 -4.67 21.71 15.43
N GLY A 109 -5.67 22.44 15.94
CA GLY A 109 -7.09 22.12 15.74
C GLY A 109 -7.49 22.21 14.27
N VAL A 110 -6.98 23.21 13.55
CA VAL A 110 -7.24 23.40 12.11
C VAL A 110 -6.60 22.29 11.28
N ILE A 111 -5.34 21.93 11.58
CA ILE A 111 -4.64 20.85 10.89
C ILE A 111 -5.33 19.50 11.15
N GLN A 112 -5.72 19.22 12.41
CA GLN A 112 -6.40 17.98 12.75
C GLN A 112 -7.79 17.88 12.09
N ALA A 113 -8.51 19.00 12.02
CA ALA A 113 -9.78 19.09 11.30
C ALA A 113 -9.63 18.92 9.78
N GLY A 114 -8.47 19.26 9.20
CA GLY A 114 -8.18 19.06 7.77
C GLY A 114 -7.63 17.67 7.42
N ILE A 115 -6.82 17.06 8.31
CA ILE A 115 -6.23 15.73 8.07
C ILE A 115 -7.32 14.66 8.01
N PHE A 116 -8.31 14.70 8.91
CA PHE A 116 -9.37 13.70 8.96
C PHE A 116 -10.18 13.58 7.65
N PRO A 117 -10.74 14.66 7.07
CA PRO A 117 -11.42 14.57 5.78
C PRO A 117 -10.47 14.26 4.62
N MET A 118 -9.20 14.70 4.67
CA MET A 118 -8.22 14.33 3.65
C MET A 118 -7.92 12.83 3.65
N THR A 119 -7.72 12.21 4.81
CA THR A 119 -7.47 10.76 4.88
C THR A 119 -8.71 9.97 4.45
N VAL A 120 -9.91 10.38 4.88
CA VAL A 120 -11.17 9.78 4.41
C VAL A 120 -11.32 9.91 2.90
N GLY A 121 -11.06 11.09 2.34
CA GLY A 121 -11.10 11.33 0.90
C GLY A 121 -10.09 10.50 0.12
N LEU A 122 -8.85 10.37 0.62
CA LEU A 122 -7.82 9.56 -0.02
C LEU A 122 -8.14 8.06 0.01
N VAL A 123 -8.68 7.57 1.14
CA VAL A 123 -9.15 6.19 1.26
C VAL A 123 -10.33 5.94 0.32
N ALA A 124 -11.28 6.87 0.25
CA ALA A 124 -12.41 6.78 -0.67
C ALA A 124 -11.97 6.81 -2.15
N ALA A 125 -11.01 7.67 -2.51
CA ALA A 125 -10.45 7.71 -3.85
C ALA A 125 -9.70 6.42 -4.20
N SER A 126 -8.94 5.86 -3.25
CA SER A 126 -8.29 4.56 -3.44
C SER A 126 -9.30 3.43 -3.64
N ALA A 127 -10.39 3.43 -2.87
CA ALA A 127 -11.48 2.48 -3.05
C ALA A 127 -12.16 2.65 -4.41
N ALA A 128 -12.38 3.88 -4.87
CA ALA A 128 -12.93 4.15 -6.20
C ALA A 128 -12.03 3.64 -7.33
N LEU A 129 -10.71 3.88 -7.25
CA LEU A 129 -9.74 3.37 -8.23
C LEU A 129 -9.72 1.84 -8.29
N ILE A 130 -9.75 1.17 -7.12
CA ILE A 130 -9.82 -0.30 -7.07
C ILE A 130 -11.14 -0.79 -7.66
N THR A 131 -12.23 -0.08 -7.40
CA THR A 131 -13.56 -0.42 -7.93
C THR A 131 -13.58 -0.28 -9.45
N GLU A 132 -13.09 0.82 -10.03
CA GLU A 132 -12.99 0.98 -11.49
C GLU A 132 -12.09 -0.09 -12.12
N ALA A 133 -10.98 -0.44 -11.47
CA ALA A 133 -10.08 -1.48 -11.96
C ALA A 133 -10.67 -2.90 -11.89
N SER A 134 -11.71 -3.13 -11.08
CA SER A 134 -12.30 -4.45 -10.85
C SER A 134 -13.68 -4.61 -11.50
N VAL A 135 -14.46 -3.53 -11.61
CA VAL A 135 -15.84 -3.52 -12.09
C VAL A 135 -15.85 -3.32 -13.61
N HIS A 136 -15.92 -4.43 -14.34
CA HIS A 136 -16.01 -4.44 -15.80
C HIS A 136 -17.45 -4.59 -16.33
N SER A 137 -18.44 -4.74 -15.42
CA SER A 137 -19.84 -5.01 -15.75
C SER A 137 -20.78 -4.20 -14.86
N TRP A 138 -21.93 -3.79 -15.42
CA TRP A 138 -22.96 -3.03 -14.69
C TRP A 138 -23.45 -3.76 -13.43
N LEU A 139 -23.42 -5.10 -13.47
CA LEU A 139 -23.81 -5.97 -12.36
C LEU A 139 -22.81 -5.90 -11.20
N LEU A 140 -21.51 -5.87 -11.51
CA LEU A 140 -20.44 -5.69 -10.53
C LEU A 140 -20.49 -4.28 -9.90
N GLY A 141 -20.90 -3.27 -10.68
CA GLY A 141 -21.13 -1.91 -10.19
C GLY A 141 -22.30 -1.84 -9.21
N ALA A 142 -23.39 -2.55 -9.51
CA ALA A 142 -24.54 -2.67 -8.61
C ALA A 142 -24.17 -3.40 -7.30
N ILE A 143 -23.36 -4.46 -7.37
CA ILE A 143 -22.86 -5.19 -6.19
C ILE A 143 -21.94 -4.30 -5.35
N ALA A 144 -20.98 -3.60 -5.97
CA ALA A 144 -20.08 -2.68 -5.28
C ALA A 144 -20.85 -1.54 -4.59
N ALA A 145 -21.84 -0.94 -5.27
CA ALA A 145 -22.70 0.09 -4.70
C ALA A 145 -23.53 -0.45 -3.53
N LEU A 146 -24.10 -1.65 -3.65
CA LEU A 146 -24.88 -2.29 -2.59
C LEU A 146 -24.01 -2.60 -1.36
N VAL A 147 -22.80 -3.13 -1.56
CA VAL A 147 -21.85 -3.44 -0.49
C VAL A 147 -21.34 -2.16 0.18
N ALA A 148 -21.05 -1.11 -0.60
CA ALA A 148 -20.67 0.20 -0.06
C ALA A 148 -21.82 0.81 0.75
N LEU A 149 -23.07 0.73 0.28
CA LEU A 149 -24.23 1.24 0.99
C LEU A 149 -24.49 0.45 2.28
N LEU A 150 -24.45 -0.87 2.22
CA LEU A 150 -24.62 -1.75 3.38
C LEU A 150 -23.50 -1.53 4.41
N GLY A 151 -22.24 -1.44 3.99
CA GLY A 151 -21.12 -1.15 4.89
C GLY A 151 -21.15 0.25 5.52
N SER A 152 -21.74 1.22 4.81
CA SER A 152 -21.87 2.61 5.30
C SER A 152 -23.01 2.80 6.30
N VAL A 153 -24.10 2.02 6.15
CA VAL A 153 -25.33 2.19 6.93
C VAL A 153 -25.45 1.14 8.04
N THR A 154 -24.78 -0.01 7.93
CA THR A 154 -24.91 -1.12 8.90
C THR A 154 -23.60 -1.47 9.58
N ARG A 155 -23.65 -1.80 10.88
CA ARG A 155 -22.51 -2.33 11.65
C ARG A 155 -22.24 -3.81 11.38
N ILE A 156 -22.52 -4.29 10.16
CA ILE A 156 -22.34 -5.70 9.83
C ILE A 156 -20.84 -5.99 9.77
N HIS A 157 -20.43 -7.07 10.42
CA HIS A 157 -19.03 -7.48 10.45
C HIS A 157 -18.53 -7.73 9.00
N PRO A 158 -17.41 -7.12 8.57
CA PRO A 158 -16.93 -7.17 7.17
C PRO A 158 -16.82 -8.59 6.60
N LEU A 159 -16.59 -9.59 7.47
CA LEU A 159 -16.54 -11.01 7.13
C LEU A 159 -17.81 -11.53 6.46
N TRP A 160 -19.00 -11.06 6.85
CA TRP A 160 -20.26 -11.50 6.22
C TRP A 160 -20.45 -10.92 4.82
N LEU A 161 -20.01 -9.68 4.60
CA LEU A 161 -20.01 -9.05 3.28
C LEU A 161 -19.01 -9.74 2.35
N LEU A 162 -17.82 -10.10 2.86
CA LEU A 162 -16.82 -10.90 2.14
C LEU A 162 -17.35 -12.29 1.77
N PHE A 163 -18.03 -12.96 2.70
CA PHE A 163 -18.60 -14.29 2.45
C PHE A 163 -19.69 -14.24 1.37
N GLY A 164 -20.56 -13.24 1.41
CA GLY A 164 -21.59 -13.02 0.39
C GLY A 164 -21.00 -12.70 -0.99
N GLY A 165 -19.97 -11.85 -1.05
CA GLY A 165 -19.24 -11.55 -2.29
C GLY A 165 -18.54 -12.78 -2.88
N ALA A 166 -17.91 -13.61 -2.03
CA ALA A 166 -17.26 -14.84 -2.46
C ALA A 166 -18.26 -15.88 -3.02
N LEU A 167 -19.43 -16.01 -2.40
CA LEU A 167 -20.51 -16.87 -2.90
C LEU A 167 -21.07 -16.38 -4.24
N ALA A 168 -21.26 -15.07 -4.41
CA ALA A 168 -21.71 -14.50 -5.67
C ALA A 168 -20.69 -14.72 -6.80
N GLY A 169 -19.40 -14.58 -6.51
CA GLY A 169 -18.32 -14.88 -7.46
C GLY A 169 -18.25 -16.37 -7.84
N LEU A 170 -18.43 -17.28 -6.88
CA LEU A 170 -18.49 -18.73 -7.13
C LEU A 170 -19.67 -19.15 -8.03
N LEU A 171 -20.76 -18.40 -8.00
CA LEU A 171 -21.93 -18.63 -8.85
C LEU A 171 -21.76 -18.08 -10.28
N GLY A 172 -20.57 -17.59 -10.64
CA GLY A 172 -20.26 -17.09 -11.99
C GLY A 172 -20.77 -15.67 -12.26
N ILE A 173 -21.15 -14.95 -11.20
CA ILE A 173 -21.50 -13.54 -11.26
C ILE A 173 -20.23 -12.72 -11.05
N GLY A 174 -19.28 -12.80 -12.00
CA GLY A 174 -17.96 -12.18 -11.91
C GLY A 174 -17.23 -12.19 -13.23
#